data_AF-A0AAD2DQ89-F1
#
_entry.id   AF-A0AAD2DQ89-F1
#
_cell.length_a   1.000
_cell.length_b   1.000
_cell.length_c   1.000
_cell.angle_alpha   90.00
_cell.angle_beta   90.00
_cell.angle_gamma   90.00
#
_symmetry.space_group_name_H-M   'P 1'
#
loop_
_entity.id
_entity.type
_entity.pdbx_description
1 polymer ?
#
loop_
_entity_poly.entity_id
_entity_poly.type
_entity_poly.pdbx_seq_one_letter_code
_entity_poly.pdbx_strand_id
1 'polypeptide(L)'
;MHSITTPPPQSPSEPPSPAETIDKIIQLLTQLLPSTLSTISFASRWQILRTKLASLKSLLSEVSYFQHWSDNPLLHSLLPNILSTVYRAQTLCHQCCDPSFNPGKLLMQSDLDMASGWLSKQIHDLDLLLRSGVLHQSTAIVLPHPTANASKEDLSFFVKDLFTRLQIGGLEFKRKALDSLIQLLSEDEKSASVVAKEGNMRSLIQLLDLNSHDSLRELAVLIVSILVSMSDYSRKCLFEEGALGPLLRIIECSSMPMKEKAAMAVEFITADTDFNAWAISAYGVEEIRIALAEEGAVPALVQLLVTGTPSAQEKAANCIAILASSDVSHQILLGSTMFILELGELIKHGNIMLQHVSASLLAKLSISDDNKRAIGGCMGSLMKLMESSKPDGLQEVATNALVSLLSVKSNRKDLVRDEKCVMRLMLMLDPKNEVTSKKFPVAVVAAIMSGRSQSCRKTLMAAGAYGYMRILAEKEELEGVISKVTNPHRRKEVVCVFSNCQ
;
A
#
# COMPACT_ATOMS: atom_id res chain seq x y z
N MET A 1 -13.45 56.07 -56.96
CA MET A 1 -13.64 55.10 -55.86
C MET A 1 -12.92 53.82 -56.26
N HIS A 2 -11.66 53.66 -55.84
CA HIS A 2 -10.90 52.43 -56.08
C HIS A 2 -11.07 51.52 -54.86
N SER A 3 -11.68 50.37 -55.08
CA SER A 3 -11.88 49.32 -54.08
C SER A 3 -10.55 48.64 -53.78
N ILE A 4 -10.12 48.73 -52.51
CA ILE A 4 -8.96 48.03 -51.98
C ILE A 4 -9.42 46.62 -51.60
N THR A 5 -9.00 45.62 -52.36
CA THR A 5 -9.22 44.20 -52.06
C THR A 5 -8.18 43.76 -51.04
N THR A 6 -8.57 43.56 -49.79
CA THR A 6 -7.74 42.92 -48.76
C THR A 6 -7.60 41.42 -49.06
N PRO A 7 -6.39 40.83 -48.97
CA PRO A 7 -6.21 39.39 -49.15
C PRO A 7 -6.87 38.61 -48.00
N PRO A 8 -7.31 37.36 -48.23
CA PRO A 8 -7.94 36.55 -47.20
C PRO A 8 -6.93 36.16 -46.11
N PRO A 9 -7.40 35.93 -44.87
CA PRO A 9 -6.52 35.51 -43.78
C PRO A 9 -5.91 34.15 -44.10
N GLN A 10 -4.58 34.05 -43.97
CA GLN A 10 -3.84 32.80 -44.10
C GLN A 10 -4.40 31.79 -43.09
N SER A 11 -4.81 30.63 -43.58
CA SER A 11 -5.13 29.46 -42.76
C SER A 11 -3.93 29.15 -41.85
N PRO A 12 -4.13 28.78 -40.57
CA PRO A 12 -3.03 28.36 -39.73
C PRO A 12 -2.36 27.15 -40.39
N SER A 13 -1.05 27.26 -40.63
CA SER A 13 -0.23 26.16 -41.18
C SER A 13 -0.48 24.90 -40.37
N GLU A 14 -0.81 23.79 -41.03
CA GLU A 14 -0.87 22.47 -40.39
C GLU A 14 0.42 22.23 -39.59
N PRO A 15 0.34 21.65 -38.38
CA PRO A 15 1.52 21.33 -37.61
C PRO A 15 2.45 20.44 -38.45
N PRO A 16 3.78 20.69 -38.43
CA PRO A 16 4.73 19.95 -39.25
C PRO A 16 4.62 18.46 -38.96
N SER A 17 4.75 17.63 -40.00
CA SER A 17 4.70 16.19 -39.83
C SER A 17 5.87 15.72 -38.94
N PRO A 18 5.77 14.56 -38.26
CA PRO A 18 6.87 14.00 -37.48
C PRO A 18 8.15 13.81 -38.29
N ALA A 19 8.01 13.39 -39.56
CA ALA A 19 9.10 13.28 -40.53
C ALA A 19 9.84 14.61 -40.71
N GLU A 20 9.10 15.66 -41.07
CA GLU A 20 9.65 17.01 -41.23
C GLU A 20 10.29 17.53 -39.94
N THR A 21 9.71 17.18 -38.79
CA THR A 21 10.21 17.60 -37.49
C THR A 21 11.55 16.95 -37.17
N ILE A 22 11.71 15.64 -37.39
CA ILE A 22 13.01 14.96 -37.21
C ILE A 22 14.06 15.53 -38.16
N ASP A 23 13.73 15.68 -39.44
CA ASP A 23 14.68 16.21 -40.44
C ASP A 23 15.17 17.61 -40.04
N LYS A 24 14.24 18.46 -39.59
CA LYS A 24 14.56 19.79 -39.08
C LYS A 24 15.46 19.75 -37.85
N ILE A 25 15.20 18.85 -36.90
CA ILE A 25 16.04 18.68 -35.72
C ILE A 25 17.45 18.22 -36.14
N ILE A 26 17.56 17.22 -37.01
CA ILE A 26 18.84 16.69 -37.48
C ILE A 26 19.64 17.77 -38.22
N GLN A 27 18.97 18.60 -39.04
CA GLN A 27 19.59 19.73 -39.71
C GLN A 27 20.13 20.76 -38.70
N LEU A 28 19.32 21.14 -37.71
CA LEU A 28 19.74 22.06 -36.65
C LEU A 28 20.93 21.51 -35.85
N LEU A 29 20.90 20.23 -35.47
CA LEU A 29 21.99 19.58 -34.75
C LEU A 29 23.29 19.54 -35.58
N THR A 30 23.16 19.33 -36.89
CA THR A 30 24.31 19.31 -37.82
C THR A 30 24.98 20.69 -37.93
N GLN A 31 24.22 21.78 -37.83
CA GLN A 31 24.74 23.14 -37.81
C GLN A 31 25.28 23.53 -36.42
N LEU A 32 24.55 23.17 -35.36
CA LEU A 32 24.86 23.55 -33.99
C LEU A 32 26.15 22.89 -33.47
N LEU A 33 26.35 21.59 -33.73
CA LEU A 33 27.49 20.84 -33.20
C LEU A 33 28.84 21.48 -33.54
N PRO A 34 29.14 21.86 -34.81
CA PRO A 34 30.32 22.64 -35.15
C PRO A 34 30.40 23.99 -34.42
N SER A 35 29.30 24.75 -34.38
CA SER A 35 29.27 26.06 -33.72
C SER A 35 29.62 26.00 -32.23
N THR A 36 29.23 24.91 -31.54
CA THR A 36 29.62 24.73 -30.14
C THR A 36 31.13 24.58 -29.94
N LEU A 37 31.90 24.12 -30.94
CA LEU A 37 33.37 24.01 -30.83
C LEU A 37 34.06 25.38 -30.79
N SER A 38 33.42 26.40 -31.37
CA SER A 38 33.92 27.77 -31.38
C SER A 38 33.63 28.53 -30.08
N THR A 39 32.85 27.97 -29.15
CA THR A 39 32.52 28.61 -27.86
C THR A 39 33.69 28.47 -26.87
N ILE A 40 34.28 29.61 -26.46
CA ILE A 40 35.40 29.65 -25.50
C ILE A 40 34.89 29.85 -24.06
N SER A 41 33.79 30.58 -23.89
CA SER A 41 33.14 30.77 -22.58
C SER A 41 32.48 29.49 -22.07
N PHE A 42 32.59 29.20 -20.77
CA PHE A 42 31.94 28.02 -20.13
C PHE A 42 32.31 26.66 -20.77
N ALA A 43 33.55 26.52 -21.23
CA ALA A 43 34.04 25.37 -22.01
C ALA A 43 33.65 23.99 -21.45
N SER A 44 33.75 23.78 -20.13
CA SER A 44 33.40 22.49 -19.50
C SER A 44 31.92 22.13 -19.64
N ARG A 45 31.01 23.10 -19.55
CA ARG A 45 29.56 22.88 -19.68
C ARG A 45 29.17 22.67 -21.13
N TRP A 46 29.77 23.43 -22.04
CA TRP A 46 29.59 23.21 -23.48
C TRP A 46 30.13 21.85 -23.94
N GLN A 47 31.19 21.34 -23.33
CA GLN A 47 31.65 19.98 -23.60
C GLN A 47 30.57 18.94 -23.24
N ILE A 48 29.92 19.07 -22.08
CA ILE A 48 28.82 18.18 -21.66
C ILE A 48 27.60 18.33 -22.56
N LEU A 49 27.23 19.56 -22.93
CA LEU A 49 26.11 19.80 -23.85
C LEU A 49 26.40 19.21 -25.24
N ARG A 50 27.64 19.36 -25.74
CA ARG A 50 28.04 18.85 -27.05
C ARG A 50 27.96 17.33 -27.11
N THR A 51 28.42 16.61 -26.08
CA THR A 51 28.30 15.15 -26.04
C THR A 51 26.83 14.73 -26.04
N LYS A 52 25.98 15.40 -25.26
CA LYS A 52 24.53 15.15 -25.24
C LYS A 52 23.86 15.44 -26.59
N LEU A 53 24.16 16.56 -27.23
CA LEU A 53 23.63 16.90 -28.56
C LEU A 53 24.07 15.88 -29.62
N ALA A 54 25.30 15.37 -29.55
CA ALA A 54 25.79 14.33 -30.44
C ALA A 54 25.05 13.00 -30.21
N SER A 55 24.86 12.59 -28.95
CA SER A 55 24.06 11.41 -28.60
C SER A 55 22.62 11.54 -29.07
N LEU A 56 22.00 12.69 -28.85
CA LEU A 56 20.64 12.98 -29.32
C LEU A 56 20.53 12.84 -30.85
N LYS A 57 21.51 13.39 -31.60
CA LYS A 57 21.56 13.24 -33.06
C LYS A 57 21.64 11.76 -33.46
N SER A 58 22.48 10.97 -32.78
CA SER A 58 22.61 9.54 -33.05
C SER A 58 21.30 8.78 -32.82
N LEU A 59 20.62 9.02 -31.69
CA LEU A 59 19.35 8.35 -31.37
C LEU A 59 18.24 8.72 -32.36
N LEU A 60 18.15 9.99 -32.78
CA LEU A 60 17.18 10.43 -33.79
C LEU A 60 17.43 9.78 -35.15
N SER A 61 18.69 9.63 -35.55
CA SER A 61 19.05 8.87 -36.73
C SER A 61 18.66 7.40 -36.58
N GLU A 62 18.82 6.81 -35.39
CA GLU A 62 18.41 5.43 -35.13
C GLU A 62 16.88 5.25 -35.26
N VAL A 63 16.09 6.17 -34.70
CA VAL A 63 14.63 6.19 -34.85
C VAL A 63 14.21 6.20 -36.33
N SER A 64 14.94 6.95 -37.16
CA SER A 64 14.62 7.07 -38.59
C SER A 64 14.83 5.79 -39.41
N TYR A 65 15.54 4.77 -38.87
CA TYR A 65 15.72 3.48 -39.55
C TYR A 65 14.52 2.53 -39.42
N PHE A 66 13.60 2.77 -38.48
CA PHE A 66 12.43 1.91 -38.29
C PHE A 66 11.35 2.15 -39.34
N GLN A 67 10.60 1.12 -39.69
CA GLN A 67 9.44 1.29 -40.57
C GLN A 67 8.27 1.87 -39.76
N HIS A 68 7.54 2.83 -40.33
CA HIS A 68 6.34 3.45 -39.73
C HIS A 68 6.56 4.21 -38.41
N TRP A 69 7.80 4.63 -38.09
CA TRP A 69 8.07 5.41 -36.88
C TRP A 69 7.25 6.70 -36.82
N SER A 70 6.98 7.34 -37.97
CA SER A 70 6.24 8.60 -38.07
C SER A 70 4.82 8.51 -37.54
N ASP A 71 4.23 7.32 -37.53
CA ASP A 71 2.86 7.08 -37.12
C ASP A 71 2.77 6.80 -35.60
N ASN A 72 3.91 6.68 -34.92
CA ASN A 72 3.91 6.37 -33.49
C ASN A 72 3.47 7.58 -32.67
N PRO A 73 2.40 7.45 -31.86
CA PRO A 73 1.80 8.60 -31.22
C PRO A 73 2.64 9.21 -30.10
N LEU A 74 3.62 8.48 -29.55
CA LEU A 74 4.55 9.01 -28.56
C LEU A 74 5.48 10.06 -29.19
N LEU A 75 5.90 9.85 -30.44
CA LEU A 75 6.80 10.77 -31.14
C LEU A 75 6.13 12.11 -31.46
N HIS A 76 4.80 12.15 -31.67
CA HIS A 76 4.07 13.41 -31.79
C HIS A 76 4.23 14.32 -30.56
N SER A 77 4.43 13.73 -29.37
CA SER A 77 4.64 14.49 -28.13
C SER A 77 6.12 14.77 -27.83
N LEU A 78 7.02 13.86 -28.21
CA LEU A 78 8.46 13.97 -27.91
C LEU A 78 9.18 14.92 -28.86
N LEU A 79 8.93 14.82 -30.16
CA LEU A 79 9.67 15.58 -31.18
C LEU A 79 9.53 17.10 -31.02
N PRO A 80 8.35 17.68 -30.72
CA PRO A 80 8.25 19.11 -30.46
C PRO A 80 9.08 19.58 -29.26
N ASN A 81 9.15 18.78 -28.19
CA ASN A 81 9.95 19.08 -27.01
C ASN A 81 11.45 19.04 -27.31
N ILE A 82 11.88 18.06 -28.11
CA ILE A 82 13.26 17.95 -28.59
C ILE A 82 13.61 19.17 -29.44
N LEU A 83 12.77 19.50 -30.43
CA LEU A 83 12.97 20.65 -31.30
C LEU A 83 13.11 21.95 -30.50
N SER A 84 12.21 22.18 -29.53
CA SER A 84 12.29 23.35 -28.64
C SER A 84 13.58 23.38 -27.82
N THR A 85 14.04 22.22 -27.34
CA THR A 85 15.27 22.12 -26.54
C THR A 85 16.51 22.42 -27.40
N VAL A 86 16.56 21.92 -28.63
CA VAL A 86 17.65 22.16 -29.57
C VAL A 86 17.69 23.63 -30.00
N TYR A 87 16.55 24.26 -30.26
CA TYR A 87 16.48 25.70 -30.53
C TYR A 87 16.99 26.55 -29.36
N ARG A 88 16.66 26.16 -28.13
CA ARG A 88 17.15 26.87 -26.95
C ARG A 88 18.66 26.70 -26.77
N ALA A 89 19.19 25.50 -26.99
CA ALA A 89 20.63 25.26 -26.99
C ALA A 89 21.35 26.08 -28.08
N GLN A 90 20.75 26.22 -29.27
CA GLN A 90 21.28 27.08 -30.34
C GLN A 90 21.31 28.56 -29.92
N THR A 91 20.24 29.04 -29.30
CA THR A 91 20.15 30.42 -28.80
C THR A 91 21.24 30.70 -27.76
N LEU A 92 21.43 29.79 -26.80
CA LEU A 92 22.49 29.89 -25.80
C LEU A 92 23.89 29.87 -26.44
N CYS A 93 24.08 29.08 -27.50
CA CYS A 93 25.34 29.02 -28.23
C CYS A 93 25.64 30.36 -28.91
N HIS A 94 24.66 30.96 -29.59
CA HIS A 94 24.83 32.28 -30.22
C HIS A 94 25.13 33.37 -29.18
N GLN A 95 24.42 33.36 -28.06
CA GLN A 95 24.65 34.27 -26.94
C GLN A 95 26.07 34.13 -26.35
N CYS A 96 26.59 32.91 -26.24
CA CYS A 96 27.96 32.67 -25.76
C CYS A 96 29.04 33.07 -26.78
N CYS A 97 28.70 33.12 -28.07
CA CYS A 97 29.61 33.54 -29.14
C CYS A 97 29.56 35.06 -29.40
N ASP A 98 28.53 35.76 -28.93
CA ASP A 98 28.36 37.19 -29.14
C ASP A 98 29.18 38.00 -28.12
N PRO A 99 30.25 38.71 -28.53
CA PRO A 99 31.09 39.49 -27.62
C PRO A 99 30.35 40.71 -27.02
N SER A 100 29.22 41.12 -27.59
CA SER A 100 28.40 42.23 -27.08
C SER A 100 27.36 41.78 -26.05
N PHE A 101 27.11 40.47 -25.96
CA PHE A 101 26.12 39.90 -25.04
C PHE A 101 26.74 39.72 -23.66
N ASN A 102 26.21 40.44 -22.67
CA ASN A 102 26.70 40.39 -21.29
C ASN A 102 25.63 39.82 -20.34
N PRO A 103 25.39 38.49 -20.36
CA PRO A 103 24.50 37.85 -19.42
C PRO A 103 25.20 37.79 -18.05
N GLY A 104 24.41 37.86 -16.97
CA GLY A 104 24.94 37.54 -15.65
C GLY A 104 25.57 36.15 -15.68
N LYS A 105 26.84 36.02 -15.27
CA LYS A 105 27.60 34.75 -15.34
C LYS A 105 26.86 33.58 -14.67
N LEU A 106 26.20 33.83 -13.53
CA LEU A 106 25.41 32.83 -12.81
C LEU A 106 24.13 32.44 -13.55
N LEU A 107 23.48 33.40 -14.21
CA LEU A 107 22.28 33.14 -15.01
C LEU A 107 22.63 32.22 -16.18
N MET A 108 23.66 32.57 -16.96
CA MET A 108 24.12 31.74 -18.08
C MET A 108 24.56 30.34 -17.62
N GLN A 109 25.20 30.23 -16.45
CA GLN A 109 25.48 28.91 -15.88
C GLN A 109 24.18 28.13 -15.63
N SER A 110 23.22 28.71 -14.91
CA SER A 110 21.93 28.07 -14.66
C SER A 110 21.24 27.63 -15.96
N ASP A 111 21.21 28.49 -16.97
CA ASP A 111 20.61 28.18 -18.27
C ASP A 111 21.29 26.99 -18.98
N LEU A 112 22.62 26.91 -18.94
CA LEU A 112 23.38 25.79 -19.50
C LEU A 112 23.15 24.49 -18.72
N ASP A 113 23.03 24.55 -17.39
CA ASP A 113 22.72 23.37 -16.57
C ASP A 113 21.30 22.88 -16.83
N MET A 114 20.34 23.79 -16.94
CA MET A 114 18.97 23.43 -17.26
C MET A 114 18.88 22.83 -18.68
N ALA A 115 19.59 23.41 -19.67
CA ALA A 115 19.71 22.84 -21.01
C ALA A 115 20.30 21.43 -20.99
N SER A 116 21.31 21.21 -20.17
CA SER A 116 21.93 19.90 -19.95
C SER A 116 20.94 18.91 -19.34
N GLY A 117 20.10 19.35 -18.39
CA GLY A 117 19.03 18.56 -17.79
C GLY A 117 17.93 18.19 -18.79
N TRP A 118 17.43 19.15 -19.57
CA TRP A 118 16.42 18.89 -20.60
C TRP A 118 16.93 17.92 -21.67
N LEU A 119 18.16 18.11 -22.17
CA LEU A 119 18.77 17.19 -23.13
C LEU A 119 18.92 15.78 -22.53
N SER A 120 19.36 15.66 -21.28
CA SER A 120 19.42 14.37 -20.59
C SER A 120 18.08 13.67 -20.55
N LYS A 121 17.00 14.40 -20.25
CA LYS A 121 15.65 13.84 -20.26
C LYS A 121 15.24 13.37 -21.66
N GLN A 122 15.42 14.20 -22.68
CA GLN A 122 15.06 13.84 -24.05
C GLN A 122 15.85 12.63 -24.58
N ILE A 123 17.14 12.55 -24.25
CA ILE A 123 17.99 11.40 -24.60
C ILE A 123 17.48 10.14 -23.90
N HIS A 124 17.14 10.24 -22.61
CA HIS A 124 16.58 9.13 -21.87
C HIS A 124 15.25 8.65 -22.47
N ASP A 125 14.34 9.58 -22.78
CA ASP A 125 13.01 9.25 -23.31
C ASP A 125 13.12 8.57 -24.69
N LEU A 126 14.04 9.02 -25.56
CA LEU A 126 14.32 8.39 -26.85
C LEU A 126 15.00 7.02 -26.72
N ASP A 127 16.00 6.89 -25.84
CA ASP A 127 16.68 5.62 -25.58
C ASP A 127 15.70 4.58 -25.03
N LEU A 128 14.80 4.97 -24.13
CA LEU A 128 13.73 4.11 -23.62
C LEU A 128 12.80 3.68 -24.76
N LEU A 129 12.36 4.61 -25.61
CA LEU A 129 11.49 4.30 -26.75
C LEU A 129 12.16 3.29 -27.70
N LEU A 130 13.46 3.44 -27.98
CA LEU A 130 14.22 2.51 -28.83
C LEU A 130 14.34 1.13 -28.18
N ARG A 131 14.74 1.05 -26.91
CA ARG A 131 14.92 -0.21 -26.17
C ARG A 131 13.62 -0.97 -25.91
N SER A 132 12.51 -0.25 -25.81
CA SER A 132 11.20 -0.86 -25.57
C SER A 132 10.73 -1.75 -26.72
N GLY A 133 11.27 -1.55 -27.93
CA GLY A 133 10.84 -2.25 -29.13
C GLY A 133 9.50 -1.75 -29.69
N VAL A 134 8.87 -0.74 -29.08
CA VAL A 134 7.56 -0.20 -29.50
C VAL A 134 7.57 0.29 -30.96
N LEU A 135 8.70 0.82 -31.42
CA LEU A 135 8.90 1.25 -32.81
C LEU A 135 8.98 0.10 -33.82
N HIS A 136 9.21 -1.14 -33.39
CA HIS A 136 9.34 -2.29 -34.30
C HIS A 136 7.99 -2.93 -34.66
N GLN A 137 6.99 -2.79 -33.80
CA GLN A 137 5.76 -3.58 -33.88
C GLN A 137 4.46 -2.76 -33.74
N SER A 138 4.50 -1.45 -33.46
CA SER A 138 3.27 -0.72 -33.14
C SER A 138 3.17 0.71 -33.67
N THR A 139 2.25 0.86 -34.61
CA THR A 139 1.61 2.13 -35.02
C THR A 139 0.34 2.42 -34.19
N ALA A 140 -0.11 1.48 -33.36
CA ALA A 140 -1.36 1.58 -32.63
C ALA A 140 -1.26 2.48 -31.38
N ILE A 141 -2.30 3.30 -31.18
CA ILE A 141 -2.50 4.14 -29.98
C ILE A 141 -2.63 3.30 -28.71
N VAL A 142 -3.12 2.07 -28.84
CA VAL A 142 -3.18 1.03 -27.79
C VAL A 142 -2.86 -0.29 -28.49
N LEU A 143 -1.88 -1.05 -27.98
CA LEU A 143 -1.63 -2.40 -28.47
C LEU A 143 -2.88 -3.27 -28.28
N PRO A 144 -3.19 -4.20 -29.21
CA PRO A 144 -4.27 -5.15 -28.99
C PRO A 144 -4.03 -5.88 -27.68
N HIS A 145 -5.07 -5.96 -26.85
CA HIS A 145 -4.98 -6.67 -25.57
C HIS A 145 -4.59 -8.13 -25.84
N PRO A 146 -3.60 -8.70 -25.12
CA PRO A 146 -3.25 -10.11 -25.26
C PRO A 146 -4.49 -10.98 -25.06
N THR A 147 -4.72 -11.92 -25.98
CA THR A 147 -5.78 -12.92 -25.82
C THR A 147 -5.32 -14.01 -24.85
N ALA A 148 -6.24 -14.81 -24.30
CA ALA A 148 -5.93 -15.87 -23.34
C ALA A 148 -4.90 -16.93 -23.85
N ASN A 149 -4.68 -17.01 -25.16
CA ASN A 149 -3.70 -17.90 -25.79
C ASN A 149 -2.40 -17.19 -26.23
N ALA A 150 -2.20 -15.92 -25.85
CA ALA A 150 -1.00 -15.16 -26.22
C ALA A 150 0.27 -15.81 -25.66
N SER A 151 1.38 -15.68 -26.42
CA SER A 151 2.66 -16.18 -25.94
C SER A 151 3.19 -15.34 -24.77
N LYS A 152 4.12 -15.91 -24.00
CA LYS A 152 4.76 -15.18 -22.89
C LYS A 152 5.56 -13.98 -23.41
N GLU A 153 6.12 -14.11 -24.61
CA GLU A 153 6.84 -13.06 -25.32
C GLU A 153 5.91 -11.91 -25.69
N ASP A 154 4.71 -12.19 -26.22
CA ASP A 154 3.71 -11.17 -26.56
C ASP A 154 3.25 -10.41 -25.31
N LEU A 155 3.01 -11.14 -24.21
CA LEU A 155 2.62 -10.53 -22.93
C LEU A 155 3.76 -9.66 -22.35
N SER A 156 5.01 -10.13 -22.43
CA SER A 156 6.18 -9.35 -22.00
C SER A 156 6.32 -8.06 -22.81
N PHE A 157 6.14 -8.14 -24.13
CA PHE A 157 6.17 -6.98 -25.00
C PHE A 157 5.05 -6.00 -24.69
N PHE A 158 3.82 -6.49 -24.52
CA PHE A 158 2.67 -5.68 -24.14
C PHE A 158 2.92 -4.91 -22.84
N VAL A 159 3.39 -5.59 -21.79
CA VAL A 159 3.75 -4.92 -20.52
C VAL A 159 4.83 -3.86 -20.73
N LYS A 160 5.89 -4.14 -21.51
CA LYS A 160 6.94 -3.15 -21.80
C LYS A 160 6.42 -1.92 -22.53
N ASP A 161 5.53 -2.08 -23.49
CA ASP A 161 4.88 -0.95 -24.18
C ASP A 161 4.05 -0.10 -23.19
N LEU A 162 3.24 -0.74 -22.34
CA LEU A 162 2.43 -0.02 -21.34
C LEU A 162 3.30 0.80 -20.38
N PHE A 163 4.38 0.23 -19.85
CA PHE A 163 5.30 0.96 -18.98
C PHE A 163 6.10 2.04 -19.72
N THR A 164 6.43 1.82 -20.98
CA THR A 164 7.03 2.87 -21.82
C THR A 164 6.07 4.05 -21.94
N ARG A 165 4.80 3.82 -22.29
CA ARG A 165 3.77 4.87 -22.32
C ARG A 165 3.58 5.53 -20.95
N LEU A 166 3.73 4.79 -19.86
CA LEU A 166 3.64 5.32 -18.51
C LEU A 166 4.78 6.30 -18.17
N GLN A 167 6.00 6.00 -18.64
CA GLN A 167 7.19 6.79 -18.38
C GLN A 167 7.23 8.06 -19.26
N ILE A 168 7.06 7.91 -20.58
CA ILE A 168 7.28 9.00 -21.55
C ILE A 168 6.01 9.59 -22.17
N GLY A 169 4.86 8.91 -22.04
CA GLY A 169 3.61 9.38 -22.61
C GLY A 169 3.01 10.58 -21.87
N GLY A 170 2.20 11.36 -22.58
CA GLY A 170 1.32 12.37 -22.00
C GLY A 170 0.19 11.78 -21.14
N LEU A 171 -0.58 12.64 -20.47
CA LEU A 171 -1.63 12.25 -19.51
C LEU A 171 -2.57 11.17 -20.06
N GLU A 172 -3.04 11.33 -21.31
CA GLU A 172 -3.95 10.36 -21.93
C GLU A 172 -3.30 8.98 -22.16
N PHE A 173 -2.03 8.95 -22.57
CA PHE A 173 -1.31 7.69 -22.77
C PHE A 173 -1.06 6.99 -21.45
N LYS A 174 -0.71 7.73 -20.40
CA LYS A 174 -0.53 7.17 -19.05
C LYS A 174 -1.85 6.57 -18.54
N ARG A 175 -2.96 7.29 -18.71
CA ARG A 175 -4.29 6.82 -18.29
C ARG A 175 -4.65 5.53 -19.00
N LYS A 176 -4.59 5.51 -20.33
CA LYS A 176 -4.89 4.32 -21.14
C LYS A 176 -3.98 3.15 -20.77
N ALA A 177 -2.70 3.41 -20.52
CA ALA A 177 -1.77 2.36 -20.13
C ALA A 177 -2.13 1.73 -18.77
N LEU A 178 -2.52 2.56 -17.79
CA LEU A 178 -2.98 2.08 -16.49
C LEU A 178 -4.31 1.31 -16.62
N ASP A 179 -5.26 1.79 -17.42
CA ASP A 179 -6.53 1.09 -17.69
C ASP A 179 -6.27 -0.29 -18.31
N SER A 180 -5.35 -0.38 -19.28
CA SER A 180 -4.95 -1.65 -19.89
C SER A 180 -4.23 -2.58 -18.90
N LEU A 181 -3.42 -2.05 -17.97
CA LEU A 181 -2.83 -2.86 -16.90
C LEU A 181 -3.89 -3.42 -15.95
N ILE A 182 -4.91 -2.63 -15.59
CA ILE A 182 -6.01 -3.09 -14.74
C ILE A 182 -6.78 -4.21 -15.44
N GLN A 183 -7.09 -4.03 -16.73
CA GLN A 183 -7.77 -5.06 -17.51
C GLN A 183 -6.95 -6.35 -17.53
N LEU A 184 -5.65 -6.27 -17.84
CA LEU A 184 -4.76 -7.42 -17.87
C LEU A 184 -4.71 -8.16 -16.53
N LEU A 185 -4.55 -7.42 -15.43
CA LEU A 185 -4.51 -7.99 -14.08
C LEU A 185 -5.85 -8.58 -13.65
N SER A 186 -6.97 -8.11 -14.20
CA SER A 186 -8.28 -8.67 -13.88
C SER A 186 -8.57 -9.99 -14.59
N GLU A 187 -7.91 -10.24 -15.74
CA GLU A 187 -8.13 -11.41 -16.58
C GLU A 187 -7.25 -12.62 -16.20
N ASP A 188 -5.99 -12.39 -15.81
CA ASP A 188 -5.04 -13.44 -15.45
C ASP A 188 -4.20 -13.10 -14.22
N GLU A 189 -4.30 -13.92 -13.17
CA GLU A 189 -3.49 -13.78 -11.94
C GLU A 189 -1.99 -13.94 -12.18
N LYS A 190 -1.59 -14.74 -13.17
CA LYS A 190 -0.17 -14.95 -13.49
C LYS A 190 0.45 -13.71 -14.13
N SER A 191 -0.37 -12.82 -14.71
CA SER A 191 0.09 -11.58 -15.32
C SER A 191 0.80 -10.66 -14.33
N ALA A 192 0.44 -10.68 -13.04
CA ALA A 192 1.08 -9.89 -12.00
C ALA A 192 2.59 -10.14 -11.89
N SER A 193 3.02 -11.40 -12.06
CA SER A 193 4.44 -11.76 -12.05
C SER A 193 5.19 -11.24 -13.27
N VAL A 194 4.54 -11.22 -14.45
CA VAL A 194 5.10 -10.69 -15.68
C VAL A 194 5.17 -9.17 -15.62
N VAL A 195 4.13 -8.52 -15.10
CA VAL A 195 4.08 -7.08 -14.84
C VAL A 195 5.22 -6.66 -13.91
N ALA A 196 5.45 -7.40 -12.82
CA ALA A 196 6.58 -7.16 -11.91
C ALA A 196 7.96 -7.36 -12.53
N LYS A 197 8.09 -8.38 -13.39
CA LYS A 197 9.38 -8.72 -13.99
C LYS A 197 9.77 -7.77 -15.13
N GLU A 198 8.81 -7.43 -15.99
CA GLU A 198 9.07 -6.70 -17.23
C GLU A 198 8.75 -5.20 -17.10
N GLY A 199 7.90 -4.82 -16.14
CA GLY A 199 7.48 -3.45 -15.91
C GLY A 199 8.42 -2.66 -15.00
N ASN A 200 8.48 -1.35 -15.21
CA ASN A 200 9.22 -0.43 -14.35
C ASN A 200 8.40 -0.06 -13.10
N MET A 201 8.51 -0.87 -12.04
CA MET A 201 7.75 -0.69 -10.79
C MET A 201 7.95 0.69 -10.14
N ARG A 202 9.16 1.26 -10.27
CA ARG A 202 9.44 2.62 -9.78
C ARG A 202 8.56 3.68 -10.43
N SER A 203 8.33 3.59 -11.75
CA SER A 203 7.47 4.53 -12.47
C SER A 203 6.01 4.48 -11.99
N LEU A 204 5.55 3.30 -11.56
CA LEU A 204 4.24 3.13 -10.94
C LEU A 204 4.19 3.78 -9.54
N ILE A 205 5.23 3.57 -8.72
CA ILE A 205 5.33 4.18 -7.38
C ILE A 205 5.44 5.70 -7.46
N GLN A 206 6.12 6.26 -8.48
CA GLN A 206 6.18 7.70 -8.70
C GLN A 206 4.79 8.33 -8.93
N LEU A 207 3.85 7.58 -9.51
CA LEU A 207 2.48 8.06 -9.71
C LEU A 207 1.66 8.09 -8.42
N LEU A 208 2.16 7.49 -7.34
CA LEU A 208 1.57 7.61 -6.01
C LEU A 208 1.86 8.98 -5.36
N ASP A 209 2.84 9.74 -5.88
CA ASP A 209 3.18 11.05 -5.33
C ASP A 209 1.99 12.03 -5.39
N LEU A 210 1.87 12.89 -4.40
CA LEU A 210 0.78 13.87 -4.28
C LEU A 210 0.79 14.91 -5.41
N ASN A 211 1.95 15.12 -6.03
CA ASN A 211 2.12 15.99 -7.19
C ASN A 211 1.59 15.38 -8.49
N SER A 212 1.30 14.08 -8.52
CA SER A 212 0.73 13.41 -9.69
C SER A 212 -0.75 13.74 -9.85
N HIS A 213 -1.24 13.74 -11.09
CA HIS A 213 -2.67 13.93 -11.38
C HIS A 213 -3.53 12.93 -10.61
N ASP A 214 -4.55 13.42 -9.90
CA ASP A 214 -5.43 12.61 -9.05
C ASP A 214 -5.97 11.36 -9.74
N SER A 215 -6.42 11.49 -11.01
CA SER A 215 -6.93 10.37 -11.78
C SER A 215 -5.89 9.28 -12.07
N LEU A 216 -4.61 9.65 -12.26
CA LEU A 216 -3.54 8.69 -12.46
C LEU A 216 -3.14 8.04 -11.13
N ARG A 217 -3.13 8.84 -10.04
CA ARG A 217 -2.83 8.36 -8.69
C ARG A 217 -3.84 7.31 -8.24
N GLU A 218 -5.13 7.53 -8.48
CA GLU A 218 -6.19 6.55 -8.19
C GLU A 218 -5.97 5.21 -8.89
N LEU A 219 -5.68 5.24 -10.19
CA LEU A 219 -5.40 4.03 -10.97
C LEU A 219 -4.11 3.35 -10.53
N ALA A 220 -3.07 4.12 -10.21
CA ALA A 220 -1.81 3.58 -9.71
C ALA A 220 -1.99 2.87 -8.35
N VAL A 221 -2.73 3.46 -7.41
CA VAL A 221 -3.07 2.83 -6.12
C VAL A 221 -3.83 1.53 -6.35
N LEU A 222 -4.79 1.52 -7.27
CA LEU A 222 -5.54 0.32 -7.61
C LEU A 222 -4.62 -0.79 -8.13
N ILE A 223 -3.76 -0.50 -9.11
CA ILE A 223 -2.81 -1.48 -9.67
C ILE A 223 -1.86 -1.99 -8.59
N VAL A 224 -1.29 -1.11 -7.77
CA VAL A 224 -0.42 -1.51 -6.66
C VAL A 224 -1.15 -2.45 -5.70
N SER A 225 -2.40 -2.14 -5.33
CA SER A 225 -3.20 -3.00 -4.45
C SER A 225 -3.51 -4.36 -5.06
N ILE A 226 -3.68 -4.43 -6.38
CA ILE A 226 -3.91 -5.70 -7.10
C ILE A 226 -2.61 -6.51 -7.14
N LEU A 227 -1.49 -5.92 -7.56
CA LEU A 227 -0.20 -6.60 -7.65
C LEU A 227 0.19 -7.26 -6.33
N VAL A 228 0.21 -6.51 -5.23
CA VAL A 228 0.59 -7.05 -3.91
C VAL A 228 -0.33 -8.16 -3.41
N SER A 229 -1.58 -8.21 -3.88
CA SER A 229 -2.54 -9.26 -3.52
C SER A 229 -2.40 -10.54 -4.35
N MET A 230 -1.89 -10.44 -5.59
CA MET A 230 -1.87 -11.54 -6.56
C MET A 230 -0.55 -12.32 -6.62
N SER A 231 0.59 -11.70 -6.29
CA SER A 231 1.88 -12.38 -6.43
C SER A 231 2.92 -11.89 -5.42
N ASP A 232 3.54 -12.84 -4.74
CA ASP A 232 4.63 -12.59 -3.79
C ASP A 232 5.83 -11.92 -4.46
N TYR A 233 6.11 -12.30 -5.72
CA TYR A 233 7.18 -11.69 -6.50
C TYR A 233 6.90 -10.20 -6.76
N SER A 234 5.68 -9.85 -7.17
CA SER A 234 5.30 -8.46 -7.40
C SER A 234 5.26 -7.64 -6.11
N ARG A 235 4.83 -8.25 -5.00
CA ARG A 235 4.85 -7.65 -3.67
C ARG A 235 6.27 -7.33 -3.23
N LYS A 236 7.22 -8.25 -3.45
CA LYS A 236 8.65 -8.03 -3.20
C LYS A 236 9.19 -6.85 -4.00
N CYS A 237 8.96 -6.82 -5.31
CA CYS A 237 9.44 -5.73 -6.16
C CYS A 237 8.90 -4.36 -5.72
N LEU A 238 7.61 -4.27 -5.36
CA LEU A 238 7.00 -3.02 -4.89
C LEU A 238 7.57 -2.56 -3.55
N PHE A 239 7.86 -3.49 -2.64
CA PHE A 239 8.55 -3.16 -1.39
C PHE A 239 9.97 -2.64 -1.63
N GLU A 240 10.76 -3.34 -2.45
CA GLU A 240 12.15 -2.96 -2.75
C GLU A 240 12.25 -1.60 -3.45
N GLU A 241 11.23 -1.22 -4.23
CA GLU A 241 11.14 0.10 -4.85
C GLU A 241 10.55 1.19 -3.92
N GLY A 242 10.25 0.86 -2.65
CA GLY A 242 9.87 1.84 -1.63
C GLY A 242 8.39 2.25 -1.64
N ALA A 243 7.47 1.33 -1.96
CA ALA A 243 6.04 1.63 -2.04
C ALA A 243 5.39 2.08 -0.70
N LEU A 244 5.94 1.66 0.45
CA LEU A 244 5.31 1.87 1.76
C LEU A 244 5.09 3.36 2.11
N GLY A 245 6.12 4.20 1.97
CA GLY A 245 6.03 5.63 2.31
C GLY A 245 4.93 6.37 1.53
N PRO A 246 4.90 6.29 0.18
CA PRO A 246 3.82 6.86 -0.62
C PRO A 246 2.43 6.33 -0.26
N LEU A 247 2.30 5.02 0.02
CA LEU A 247 1.02 4.43 0.42
C LEU A 247 0.50 4.98 1.76
N LEU A 248 1.38 5.17 2.75
CA LEU A 248 1.01 5.76 4.04
C LEU A 248 0.50 7.20 3.88
N ARG A 249 1.18 8.02 3.06
CA ARG A 249 0.72 9.39 2.77
C ARG A 249 -0.65 9.41 2.10
N ILE A 250 -0.95 8.43 1.26
CA ILE A 250 -2.27 8.28 0.64
C ILE A 250 -3.33 7.94 1.71
N ILE A 251 -3.03 7.09 2.69
CA ILE A 251 -3.97 6.78 3.79
C ILE A 251 -4.35 8.06 4.57
N GLU A 252 -3.43 9.00 4.73
CA GLU A 252 -3.69 10.28 5.41
C GLU A 252 -4.56 11.23 4.58
N CYS A 253 -4.19 11.47 3.31
CA CYS A 253 -4.67 12.64 2.55
C CYS A 253 -5.59 12.34 1.36
N SER A 254 -6.16 11.13 1.23
CA SER A 254 -6.95 10.73 0.05
C SER A 254 -8.44 10.45 0.30
N SER A 255 -9.16 10.14 -0.77
CA SER A 255 -10.56 9.70 -0.73
C SER A 255 -10.69 8.30 -0.09
N MET A 256 -11.85 7.99 0.50
CA MET A 256 -12.06 6.71 1.18
C MET A 256 -11.71 5.47 0.35
N PRO A 257 -12.07 5.38 -0.96
CA PRO A 257 -11.67 4.25 -1.78
C PRO A 257 -10.15 4.11 -1.92
N MET A 258 -9.42 5.23 -2.03
CA MET A 258 -7.97 5.21 -2.09
C MET A 258 -7.35 4.80 -0.76
N LYS A 259 -7.86 5.32 0.36
CA LYS A 259 -7.40 4.92 1.70
C LYS A 259 -7.55 3.42 1.92
N GLU A 260 -8.68 2.85 1.52
CA GLU A 260 -8.94 1.41 1.60
C GLU A 260 -7.94 0.59 0.78
N LYS A 261 -7.72 0.97 -0.49
CA LYS A 261 -6.76 0.28 -1.37
C LYS A 261 -5.31 0.44 -0.92
N ALA A 262 -4.95 1.61 -0.41
CA ALA A 262 -3.62 1.85 0.15
C ALA A 262 -3.40 1.04 1.43
N ALA A 263 -4.37 1.02 2.35
CA ALA A 263 -4.30 0.19 3.56
C ALA A 263 -4.24 -1.30 3.23
N MET A 264 -5.00 -1.77 2.25
CA MET A 264 -4.88 -3.13 1.72
C MET A 264 -3.47 -3.42 1.22
N ALA A 265 -2.87 -2.50 0.45
CA ALA A 265 -1.53 -2.71 -0.04
C ALA A 265 -0.49 -2.77 1.08
N VAL A 266 -0.60 -1.90 2.07
CA VAL A 266 0.25 -1.92 3.28
C VAL A 266 0.06 -3.23 4.05
N GLU A 267 -1.17 -3.70 4.24
CA GLU A 267 -1.48 -4.98 4.89
C GLU A 267 -0.73 -6.13 4.20
N PHE A 268 -0.89 -6.28 2.88
CA PHE A 268 -0.25 -7.38 2.15
C PHE A 268 1.27 -7.29 2.21
N ILE A 269 1.85 -6.10 2.03
CA ILE A 269 3.30 -5.91 2.07
C ILE A 269 3.87 -6.24 3.46
N THR A 270 3.12 -5.96 4.53
CA THR A 270 3.60 -6.06 5.92
C THR A 270 3.18 -7.34 6.64
N ALA A 271 2.31 -8.15 6.03
CA ALA A 271 1.79 -9.37 6.64
C ALA A 271 2.92 -10.33 7.07
N ASP A 272 2.82 -10.86 8.29
CA ASP A 272 3.75 -11.84 8.84
C ASP A 272 3.36 -13.24 8.32
N THR A 273 3.71 -13.50 7.05
CA THR A 273 3.37 -14.72 6.32
C THR A 273 4.63 -15.33 5.71
N ASP A 274 4.61 -16.64 5.44
CA ASP A 274 5.70 -17.34 4.73
C ASP A 274 6.06 -16.65 3.41
N PHE A 275 5.10 -16.00 2.77
CA PHE A 275 5.26 -15.27 1.52
C PHE A 275 6.04 -13.96 1.65
N ASN A 276 6.12 -13.37 2.84
CA ASN A 276 6.94 -12.19 3.13
C ASN A 276 8.25 -12.54 3.85
N ALA A 277 8.59 -13.83 3.92
CA ALA A 277 9.85 -14.30 4.53
C ALA A 277 11.10 -13.66 3.90
N TRP A 278 11.05 -13.27 2.63
CA TRP A 278 12.15 -12.55 1.97
C TRP A 278 12.42 -11.19 2.66
N ALA A 279 11.38 -10.42 2.98
CA ALA A 279 11.50 -9.10 3.59
C ALA A 279 12.07 -9.24 5.01
N ILE A 280 11.50 -10.20 5.72
CA ILE A 280 11.89 -10.61 7.06
C ILE A 280 13.37 -11.04 7.10
N SER A 281 13.83 -11.83 6.12
CA SER A 281 15.23 -12.27 6.06
C SER A 281 16.21 -11.16 5.69
N ALA A 282 15.80 -10.21 4.85
CA ALA A 282 16.68 -9.19 4.29
C ALA A 282 16.79 -7.96 5.20
N TYR A 283 15.68 -7.56 5.81
CA TYR A 283 15.57 -6.33 6.61
C TYR A 283 15.31 -6.61 8.09
N GLY A 284 14.79 -7.79 8.42
CA GLY A 284 14.30 -8.12 9.75
C GLY A 284 12.85 -7.68 9.97
N VAL A 285 12.06 -8.53 10.65
CA VAL A 285 10.63 -8.25 10.92
C VAL A 285 10.46 -6.93 11.67
N GLU A 286 11.33 -6.70 12.65
CA GLU A 286 11.19 -5.63 13.62
C GLU A 286 11.58 -4.29 13.02
N GLU A 287 12.61 -4.26 12.20
CA GLU A 287 13.11 -3.07 11.49
C GLU A 287 12.07 -2.52 10.52
N ILE A 288 11.36 -3.39 9.79
CA ILE A 288 10.25 -2.97 8.91
C ILE A 288 9.13 -2.32 9.74
N ARG A 289 8.77 -2.92 10.87
CA ARG A 289 7.71 -2.41 11.75
C ARG A 289 8.11 -1.09 12.41
N ILE A 290 9.36 -0.94 12.83
CA ILE A 290 9.91 0.30 13.39
C ILE A 290 9.91 1.40 12.32
N ALA A 291 10.43 1.13 11.12
CA ALA A 291 10.46 2.11 10.03
C ALA A 291 9.05 2.61 9.67
N LEU A 292 8.05 1.71 9.63
CA LEU A 292 6.66 2.07 9.43
C LEU A 292 6.10 2.95 10.56
N ALA A 293 6.43 2.64 11.81
CA ALA A 293 6.02 3.45 12.95
C ALA A 293 6.64 4.86 12.89
N GLU A 294 7.92 4.96 12.52
CA GLU A 294 8.64 6.23 12.34
C GLU A 294 8.10 7.07 11.18
N GLU A 295 7.64 6.43 10.10
CA GLU A 295 6.95 7.06 8.96
C GLU A 295 5.48 7.45 9.28
N GLY A 296 5.05 7.35 10.53
CA GLY A 296 3.70 7.80 10.95
C GLY A 296 2.56 6.84 10.60
N ALA A 297 2.85 5.57 10.28
CA ALA A 297 1.82 4.61 9.91
C ALA A 297 0.75 4.43 11.00
N VAL A 298 1.15 4.37 12.28
CA VAL A 298 0.24 4.07 13.39
C VAL A 298 -0.86 5.14 13.54
N PRO A 299 -0.55 6.45 13.64
CA PRO A 299 -1.59 7.49 13.66
C PRO A 299 -2.52 7.46 12.43
N ALA A 300 -1.97 7.31 11.22
CA ALA A 300 -2.75 7.28 9.98
C ALA A 300 -3.75 6.11 9.96
N LEU A 301 -3.30 4.92 10.36
CA LEU A 301 -4.13 3.72 10.43
C LEU A 301 -5.18 3.80 11.54
N VAL A 302 -4.85 4.37 12.71
CA VAL A 302 -5.81 4.60 13.79
C VAL A 302 -6.92 5.56 13.34
N GLN A 303 -6.58 6.62 12.61
CA GLN A 303 -7.58 7.53 12.05
C GLN A 303 -8.47 6.83 11.01
N LEU A 304 -7.89 5.99 10.16
CA LEU A 304 -8.66 5.18 9.20
C LEU A 304 -9.57 4.17 9.90
N LEU A 305 -9.14 3.61 11.04
CA LEU A 305 -9.96 2.71 11.84
C LEU A 305 -11.18 3.43 12.43
N VAL A 306 -11.04 4.69 12.85
CA VAL A 306 -12.14 5.47 13.44
C VAL A 306 -13.12 6.02 12.38
N THR A 307 -12.60 6.44 11.22
CA THR A 307 -13.39 7.15 10.19
C THR A 307 -13.73 6.29 8.97
N GLY A 308 -13.26 5.04 8.98
CA GLY A 308 -13.30 4.09 7.87
C GLY A 308 -14.68 3.60 7.45
N THR A 309 -14.79 3.16 6.19
CA THR A 309 -15.81 2.17 5.82
C THR A 309 -15.51 0.84 6.52
N PRO A 310 -16.47 -0.08 6.72
CA PRO A 310 -16.18 -1.37 7.36
C PRO A 310 -15.03 -2.16 6.71
N SER A 311 -14.89 -2.07 5.38
CA SER A 311 -13.77 -2.65 4.64
C SER A 311 -12.45 -1.95 4.97
N ALA A 312 -12.40 -0.62 4.92
CA ALA A 312 -11.20 0.14 5.27
C ALA A 312 -10.79 -0.04 6.74
N GLN A 313 -11.75 -0.13 7.65
CA GLN A 313 -11.52 -0.43 9.07
C GLN A 313 -10.87 -1.80 9.24
N GLU A 314 -11.30 -2.82 8.49
CA GLU A 314 -10.72 -4.17 8.55
C GLU A 314 -9.25 -4.14 8.14
N LYS A 315 -8.95 -3.46 7.02
CA LYS A 315 -7.58 -3.27 6.52
C LYS A 315 -6.71 -2.51 7.51
N ALA A 316 -7.23 -1.42 8.07
CA ALA A 316 -6.53 -0.65 9.10
C ALA A 316 -6.26 -1.50 10.35
N ALA A 317 -7.24 -2.25 10.83
CA ALA A 317 -7.11 -3.10 12.02
C ALA A 317 -6.06 -4.20 11.82
N ASN A 318 -6.01 -4.83 10.63
CA ASN A 318 -5.01 -5.84 10.32
C ASN A 318 -3.60 -5.26 10.28
N CYS A 319 -3.41 -4.10 9.63
CA CYS A 319 -2.12 -3.39 9.67
C CYS A 319 -1.70 -3.05 11.11
N ILE A 320 -2.63 -2.53 11.93
CA ILE A 320 -2.34 -2.22 13.33
C ILE A 320 -1.98 -3.50 14.11
N ALA A 321 -2.64 -4.63 13.86
CA ALA A 321 -2.33 -5.90 14.51
C ALA A 321 -0.94 -6.44 14.16
N ILE A 322 -0.48 -6.22 12.93
CA ILE A 322 0.89 -6.52 12.51
C ILE A 322 1.87 -5.60 13.25
N LEU A 323 1.63 -4.29 13.21
CA LEU A 323 2.51 -3.27 13.78
C LEU A 323 2.58 -3.33 15.31
N ALA A 324 1.50 -3.65 16.01
CA ALA A 324 1.41 -3.72 17.47
C ALA A 324 2.35 -4.76 18.12
N SER A 325 2.97 -5.61 17.29
CA SER A 325 4.01 -6.54 17.73
C SER A 325 5.37 -5.85 17.96
N SER A 326 5.59 -4.63 17.44
CA SER A 326 6.77 -3.82 17.76
C SER A 326 6.55 -2.96 18.98
N ASP A 327 7.59 -2.79 19.81
CA ASP A 327 7.50 -2.03 21.07
C ASP A 327 7.13 -0.56 20.82
N VAL A 328 7.64 0.05 19.74
CA VAL A 328 7.36 1.44 19.37
C VAL A 328 5.88 1.63 19.05
N SER A 329 5.32 0.79 18.17
CA SER A 329 3.90 0.86 17.82
C SER A 329 3.02 0.57 19.03
N HIS A 330 3.41 -0.43 19.84
CA HIS A 330 2.69 -0.80 21.06
C HIS A 330 2.58 0.39 22.01
N GLN A 331 3.65 1.15 22.22
CA GLN A 331 3.65 2.35 23.07
C GLN A 331 2.75 3.46 22.51
N ILE A 332 2.80 3.72 21.20
CA ILE A 332 1.95 4.72 20.54
C ILE A 332 0.46 4.36 20.72
N LEU A 333 0.10 3.09 20.49
CA LEU A 333 -1.27 2.60 20.61
C LEU A 333 -1.78 2.68 22.06
N LEU A 334 -0.97 2.29 23.05
CA LEU A 334 -1.35 2.37 24.47
C LEU A 334 -1.49 3.81 24.96
N GLY A 335 -0.76 4.77 24.36
CA GLY A 335 -0.90 6.19 24.64
C GLY A 335 -2.22 6.81 24.17
N SER A 336 -2.95 6.14 23.27
CA SER A 336 -4.21 6.63 22.71
C SER A 336 -5.42 6.00 23.38
N THR A 337 -6.01 6.71 24.37
CA THR A 337 -7.28 6.28 24.97
C THR A 337 -8.40 6.17 23.95
N MET A 338 -8.44 7.07 22.96
CA MET A 338 -9.46 7.06 21.90
C MET A 338 -9.42 5.77 21.08
N PHE A 339 -8.21 5.30 20.71
CA PHE A 339 -8.05 4.03 20.02
C PHE A 339 -8.58 2.86 20.86
N ILE A 340 -8.29 2.84 22.16
CA ILE A 340 -8.74 1.75 23.03
C ILE A 340 -10.27 1.75 23.18
N LEU A 341 -10.91 2.91 23.29
CA LEU A 341 -12.36 3.01 23.29
C LEU A 341 -12.98 2.51 21.98
N GLU A 342 -12.38 2.87 20.84
CA GLU A 342 -12.80 2.40 19.53
C GLU A 342 -12.71 0.87 19.40
N LEU A 343 -11.64 0.24 19.93
CA LEU A 343 -11.58 -1.24 19.99
C LEU A 343 -12.77 -1.83 20.74
N GLY A 344 -13.18 -1.20 21.85
CA GLY A 344 -14.37 -1.62 22.59
C GLY A 344 -15.65 -1.54 21.76
N GLU A 345 -15.82 -0.46 21.01
CA GLU A 345 -16.99 -0.25 20.14
C GLU A 345 -17.00 -1.20 18.94
N LEU A 346 -15.86 -1.42 18.29
CA LEU A 346 -15.71 -2.38 17.19
C LEU A 346 -15.97 -3.82 17.64
N ILE A 347 -15.53 -4.22 18.84
CA ILE A 347 -15.89 -5.53 19.41
C ILE A 347 -17.40 -5.62 19.65
N LYS A 348 -18.04 -4.52 20.06
CA LYS A 348 -19.45 -4.51 20.41
C LYS A 348 -20.37 -4.53 19.18
N HIS A 349 -20.04 -3.76 18.16
CA HIS A 349 -20.92 -3.45 17.01
C HIS A 349 -20.34 -3.79 15.63
N GLY A 350 -19.05 -4.12 15.54
CA GLY A 350 -18.39 -4.48 14.28
C GLY A 350 -18.90 -5.79 13.68
N ASN A 351 -18.56 -6.00 12.40
CA ASN A 351 -18.76 -7.29 11.75
C ASN A 351 -17.82 -8.36 12.36
N ILE A 352 -18.01 -9.63 12.01
CA ILE A 352 -17.27 -10.75 12.62
C ILE A 352 -15.74 -10.62 12.46
N MET A 353 -15.28 -10.05 11.34
CA MET A 353 -13.85 -9.84 11.06
C MET A 353 -13.29 -8.72 11.92
N LEU A 354 -13.95 -7.56 11.97
CA LEU A 354 -13.58 -6.45 12.84
C LEU A 354 -13.58 -6.84 14.32
N GLN A 355 -14.57 -7.62 14.74
CA GLN A 355 -14.65 -8.17 16.08
C GLN A 355 -13.47 -9.09 16.38
N HIS A 356 -13.11 -9.98 15.45
CA HIS A 356 -11.97 -10.87 15.58
C HIS A 356 -10.66 -10.09 15.75
N VAL A 357 -10.38 -9.15 14.83
CA VAL A 357 -9.12 -8.40 14.82
C VAL A 357 -9.03 -7.47 16.03
N SER A 358 -10.12 -6.79 16.39
CA SER A 358 -10.16 -5.90 17.55
C SER A 358 -9.99 -6.67 18.86
N ALA A 359 -10.61 -7.85 18.99
CA ALA A 359 -10.38 -8.73 20.14
C ALA A 359 -8.94 -9.26 20.18
N SER A 360 -8.31 -9.53 19.03
CA SER A 360 -6.90 -9.96 18.94
C SER A 360 -5.97 -8.86 19.44
N LEU A 361 -6.19 -7.62 19.00
CA LEU A 361 -5.48 -6.44 19.50
C LEU A 361 -5.69 -6.26 21.00
N LEU A 362 -6.93 -6.32 21.48
CA LEU A 362 -7.24 -6.19 22.91
C LEU A 362 -6.57 -7.28 23.77
N ALA A 363 -6.48 -8.52 23.27
CA ALA A 363 -5.82 -9.62 23.96
C ALA A 363 -4.29 -9.45 24.02
N LYS A 364 -3.68 -8.84 22.99
CA LYS A 364 -2.23 -8.62 22.88
C LYS A 364 -1.76 -7.35 23.61
N LEU A 365 -2.58 -6.31 23.63
CA LEU A 365 -2.23 -5.02 24.22
C LEU A 365 -2.34 -5.08 25.76
N SER A 366 -1.28 -4.64 26.44
CA SER A 366 -1.27 -4.56 27.91
C SER A 366 -1.96 -3.27 28.39
N ILE A 367 -3.26 -3.15 28.14
CA ILE A 367 -4.03 -1.95 28.48
C ILE A 367 -4.19 -1.77 29.99
N SER A 368 -4.24 -0.51 30.44
CA SER A 368 -4.43 -0.15 31.84
C SER A 368 -5.77 -0.64 32.40
N ASP A 369 -5.84 -0.84 33.71
CA ASP A 369 -7.08 -1.24 34.39
C ASP A 369 -8.20 -0.21 34.22
N ASP A 370 -7.87 1.06 34.01
CA ASP A 370 -8.84 2.13 33.76
C ASP A 370 -9.47 1.98 32.37
N ASN A 371 -8.64 1.73 31.36
CA ASN A 371 -9.09 1.47 30.01
C ASN A 371 -9.91 0.17 29.93
N LYS A 372 -9.50 -0.89 30.64
CA LYS A 372 -10.28 -2.14 30.75
C LYS A 372 -11.67 -1.91 31.34
N ARG A 373 -11.82 -0.99 32.31
CA ARG A 373 -13.15 -0.62 32.85
C ARG A 373 -13.97 0.15 31.82
N ALA A 374 -13.35 1.08 31.12
CA ALA A 374 -14.04 1.91 30.13
C ALA A 374 -14.66 1.08 28.99
N ILE A 375 -13.98 0.02 28.55
CA ILE A 375 -14.47 -0.87 27.49
C ILE A 375 -15.23 -2.11 27.99
N GLY A 376 -15.52 -2.21 29.30
CA GLY A 376 -16.20 -3.36 29.88
C GLY A 376 -17.56 -3.69 29.23
N GLY A 377 -18.20 -2.70 28.57
CA GLY A 377 -19.44 -2.89 27.82
C GLY A 377 -19.34 -3.87 26.64
N CYS A 378 -18.14 -4.20 26.15
CA CYS A 378 -17.97 -5.15 25.04
C CYS A 378 -17.93 -6.63 25.48
N MET A 379 -17.86 -6.91 26.78
CA MET A 379 -17.72 -8.28 27.31
C MET A 379 -18.83 -9.24 26.86
N GLY A 380 -20.07 -8.74 26.73
CA GLY A 380 -21.19 -9.56 26.24
C GLY A 380 -21.02 -10.00 24.78
N SER A 381 -20.47 -9.12 23.93
CA SER A 381 -20.14 -9.47 22.55
C SER A 381 -18.99 -10.46 22.49
N LEU A 382 -17.94 -10.32 23.32
CA LEU A 382 -16.88 -11.32 23.44
C LEU A 382 -17.44 -12.70 23.85
N MET A 383 -18.35 -12.73 24.82
CA MET A 383 -19.04 -13.96 25.21
C MET A 383 -19.81 -14.60 24.05
N LYS A 384 -20.44 -13.79 23.19
CA LYS A 384 -21.11 -14.29 21.99
C LYS A 384 -20.11 -14.84 20.96
N LEU A 385 -18.97 -14.19 20.77
CA LEU A 385 -17.94 -14.63 19.83
C LEU A 385 -17.33 -15.97 20.22
N MET A 386 -17.22 -16.26 21.52
CA MET A 386 -16.74 -17.55 22.02
C MET A 386 -17.60 -18.74 21.56
N GLU A 387 -18.87 -18.55 21.19
CA GLU A 387 -19.71 -19.61 20.63
C GLU A 387 -19.47 -19.87 19.14
N SER A 388 -18.91 -18.89 18.43
CA SER A 388 -18.72 -19.00 16.99
C SER A 388 -17.50 -19.85 16.69
N SER A 389 -17.68 -20.94 15.96
CA SER A 389 -16.58 -21.79 15.50
C SER A 389 -15.79 -21.19 14.33
N LYS A 390 -16.27 -20.09 13.73
CA LYS A 390 -15.63 -19.40 12.61
C LYS A 390 -15.55 -17.88 12.83
N PRO A 391 -14.50 -17.20 12.35
CA PRO A 391 -13.28 -17.76 11.75
C PRO A 391 -12.44 -18.56 12.75
N ASP A 392 -11.50 -19.37 12.25
CA ASP A 392 -10.61 -20.17 13.09
C ASP A 392 -9.82 -19.27 14.04
N GLY A 393 -9.64 -19.73 15.28
CA GLY A 393 -8.99 -18.94 16.34
C GLY A 393 -9.89 -17.89 17.01
N LEU A 394 -11.07 -17.56 16.47
CA LEU A 394 -11.97 -16.55 17.06
C LEU A 394 -12.32 -16.85 18.52
N GLN A 395 -12.67 -18.09 18.84
CA GLN A 395 -13.02 -18.48 20.21
C GLN A 395 -11.86 -18.23 21.19
N GLU A 396 -10.64 -18.51 20.75
CA GLU A 396 -9.43 -18.31 21.56
C GLU A 396 -9.12 -16.84 21.79
N VAL A 397 -9.16 -16.07 20.70
CA VAL A 397 -8.97 -14.62 20.76
C VAL A 397 -10.01 -13.95 21.64
N ALA A 398 -11.30 -14.28 21.46
CA ALA A 398 -12.39 -13.74 22.26
C ALA A 398 -12.25 -14.11 23.75
N THR A 399 -11.85 -15.35 24.04
CA THR A 399 -11.59 -15.80 25.41
C THR A 399 -10.44 -15.03 26.05
N ASN A 400 -9.31 -14.88 25.35
CA ASN A 400 -8.14 -14.19 25.88
C ASN A 400 -8.43 -12.70 26.14
N ALA A 401 -9.14 -12.04 25.21
CA ALA A 401 -9.62 -10.68 25.39
C ALA A 401 -10.54 -10.54 26.61
N LEU A 402 -11.53 -11.45 26.75
CA LEU A 402 -12.46 -11.44 27.88
C LEU A 402 -11.74 -11.69 29.22
N VAL A 403 -10.84 -12.66 29.27
CA VAL A 403 -10.02 -12.96 30.45
C VAL A 403 -9.15 -11.76 30.83
N SER A 404 -8.57 -11.04 29.85
CA SER A 404 -7.83 -9.80 30.08
C SER A 404 -8.71 -8.74 30.74
N LEU A 405 -9.94 -8.51 30.25
CA LEU A 405 -10.90 -7.58 30.88
C LEU A 405 -11.31 -8.01 32.29
N LEU A 406 -11.43 -9.32 32.54
CA LEU A 406 -11.80 -9.90 33.84
C LEU A 406 -10.66 -9.88 34.87
N SER A 407 -9.45 -9.42 34.51
CA SER A 407 -8.43 -9.09 35.49
C SER A 407 -8.94 -8.02 36.48
N VAL A 408 -9.80 -7.11 36.02
CA VAL A 408 -10.39 -6.03 36.81
C VAL A 408 -11.62 -6.48 37.62
N LYS A 409 -11.69 -6.06 38.89
CA LYS A 409 -12.74 -6.48 39.84
C LYS A 409 -14.15 -5.98 39.48
N SER A 410 -14.29 -4.77 38.94
CA SER A 410 -15.60 -4.24 38.52
C SER A 410 -16.16 -5.06 37.35
N ASN A 411 -15.33 -5.31 36.33
CA ASN A 411 -15.72 -6.08 35.14
C ASN A 411 -16.21 -7.49 35.51
N ARG A 412 -15.56 -8.17 36.46
CA ARG A 412 -16.05 -9.45 36.99
C ARG A 412 -17.45 -9.36 37.59
N LYS A 413 -17.76 -8.26 38.29
CA LYS A 413 -19.11 -8.05 38.87
C LYS A 413 -20.12 -7.75 37.78
N ASP A 414 -19.75 -6.93 36.80
CA ASP A 414 -20.66 -6.51 35.73
C ASP A 414 -21.02 -7.70 34.83
N LEU A 415 -20.05 -8.54 34.46
CA LEU A 415 -20.30 -9.76 33.69
C LEU A 415 -21.25 -10.72 34.41
N VAL A 416 -21.05 -10.92 35.72
CA VAL A 416 -21.86 -11.85 36.53
C VAL A 416 -23.25 -11.28 36.85
N ARG A 417 -23.43 -9.96 36.77
CA ARG A 417 -24.76 -9.31 36.86
C ARG A 417 -25.56 -9.42 35.58
N ASP A 418 -24.90 -9.60 34.44
CA ASP A 418 -25.57 -9.86 33.17
C ASP A 418 -26.03 -11.32 33.10
N GLU A 419 -27.31 -11.53 33.40
CA GLU A 419 -27.96 -12.84 33.36
C GLU A 419 -27.79 -13.55 32.00
N LYS A 420 -27.77 -12.79 30.89
CA LYS A 420 -27.58 -13.37 29.56
C LYS A 420 -26.17 -13.91 29.42
N CYS A 421 -25.16 -13.20 29.89
CA CYS A 421 -23.77 -13.67 29.89
C CYS A 421 -23.59 -14.91 30.77
N VAL A 422 -24.18 -14.92 31.96
CA VAL A 422 -24.11 -16.08 32.87
C VAL A 422 -24.80 -17.30 32.25
N MET A 423 -26.02 -17.15 31.72
CA MET A 423 -26.74 -18.23 31.05
C MET A 423 -25.94 -18.79 29.87
N ARG A 424 -25.37 -17.90 29.05
CA ARG A 424 -24.54 -18.24 27.91
C ARG A 424 -23.31 -19.05 28.32
N LEU A 425 -22.62 -18.62 29.38
CA LEU A 425 -21.49 -19.34 29.95
C LEU A 425 -21.89 -20.75 30.41
N MET A 426 -23.05 -20.91 31.04
CA MET A 426 -23.53 -22.23 31.48
C MET A 426 -23.84 -23.15 30.30
N LEU A 427 -24.46 -22.63 29.23
CA LEU A 427 -24.72 -23.39 28.01
C LEU A 427 -23.43 -23.86 27.32
N MET A 428 -22.37 -23.05 27.36
CA MET A 428 -21.06 -23.47 26.83
C MET A 428 -20.36 -24.49 27.74
N LEU A 429 -20.61 -24.48 29.06
CA LEU A 429 -20.07 -25.46 30.00
C LEU A 429 -20.77 -26.82 29.91
N ASP A 430 -22.03 -26.87 29.47
CA ASP A 430 -22.78 -28.12 29.36
C ASP A 430 -22.00 -29.16 28.54
N PRO A 431 -21.63 -30.33 29.10
CA PRO A 431 -20.90 -31.38 28.39
C PRO A 431 -21.55 -31.84 27.09
N LYS A 432 -22.86 -31.63 26.90
CA LYS A 432 -23.59 -31.96 25.67
C LYS A 432 -23.32 -30.97 24.53
N ASN A 433 -22.80 -29.78 24.82
CA ASN A 433 -22.51 -28.77 23.83
C ASN A 433 -21.14 -29.01 23.19
N GLU A 434 -21.11 -29.60 22.01
CA GLU A 434 -19.86 -29.90 21.28
C GLU A 434 -19.37 -28.72 20.40
N VAL A 435 -20.15 -27.64 20.28
CA VAL A 435 -19.84 -26.51 19.38
C VAL A 435 -18.68 -25.66 19.92
N THR A 436 -18.56 -25.55 21.25
CA THR A 436 -17.53 -24.74 21.92
C THR A 436 -16.58 -25.64 22.70
N SER A 437 -15.28 -25.53 22.42
CA SER A 437 -14.26 -26.24 23.20
C SER A 437 -14.33 -25.83 24.68
N LYS A 438 -14.41 -26.82 25.58
CA LYS A 438 -14.61 -26.59 27.02
C LYS A 438 -13.49 -25.78 27.66
N LYS A 439 -12.30 -25.74 27.04
CA LYS A 439 -11.18 -24.92 27.49
C LYS A 439 -11.54 -23.44 27.62
N PHE A 440 -12.41 -22.93 26.74
CA PHE A 440 -12.78 -21.51 26.69
C PHE A 440 -13.73 -21.07 27.82
N PRO A 441 -14.92 -21.67 28.02
CA PRO A 441 -15.77 -21.31 29.15
C PRO A 441 -15.10 -21.60 30.51
N VAL A 442 -14.31 -22.67 30.64
CA VAL A 442 -13.54 -22.98 31.85
C VAL A 442 -12.56 -21.85 32.19
N ALA A 443 -11.87 -21.29 31.19
CA ALA A 443 -10.97 -20.15 31.35
C ALA A 443 -11.69 -18.92 31.93
N VAL A 444 -12.88 -18.61 31.42
CA VAL A 444 -13.70 -17.48 31.89
C VAL A 444 -14.17 -17.70 33.33
N VAL A 445 -14.65 -18.90 33.67
CA VAL A 445 -15.01 -19.25 35.05
C VAL A 445 -13.80 -19.08 35.97
N ALA A 446 -12.64 -19.62 35.61
CA ALA A 446 -11.43 -19.48 36.40
C ALA A 446 -11.04 -18.01 36.62
N ALA A 447 -11.15 -17.16 35.58
CA ALA A 447 -10.87 -15.73 35.67
C ALA A 447 -11.82 -15.02 36.65
N ILE A 448 -13.12 -15.32 36.61
CA ILE A 448 -14.12 -14.77 37.55
C ILE A 448 -13.82 -15.23 38.99
N MET A 449 -13.52 -16.52 39.18
CA MET A 449 -13.31 -17.14 40.50
C MET A 449 -11.97 -16.77 41.15
N SER A 450 -10.96 -16.42 40.34
CA SER A 450 -9.66 -15.93 40.80
C SER A 450 -9.77 -14.62 41.59
N GLY A 451 -10.88 -13.89 41.45
CA GLY A 451 -11.20 -12.74 42.29
C GLY A 451 -11.66 -13.18 43.69
N ARG A 452 -11.24 -12.46 44.74
CA ARG A 452 -11.78 -12.60 46.12
C ARG A 452 -13.24 -12.12 46.28
N SER A 453 -14.04 -12.15 45.21
CA SER A 453 -15.42 -11.63 45.20
C SER A 453 -16.40 -12.73 45.57
N GLN A 454 -16.80 -12.78 46.84
CA GLN A 454 -17.75 -13.78 47.33
C GLN A 454 -19.11 -13.72 46.62
N SER A 455 -19.53 -12.53 46.19
CA SER A 455 -20.77 -12.36 45.41
C SER A 455 -20.68 -13.03 44.04
N CYS A 456 -19.57 -12.89 43.30
CA CYS A 456 -19.42 -13.54 41.99
C CYS A 456 -19.44 -15.07 42.13
N ARG A 457 -18.78 -15.59 43.16
CA ARG A 457 -18.76 -17.03 43.47
C ARG A 457 -20.17 -17.55 43.75
N LYS A 458 -20.94 -16.85 44.60
CA LYS A 458 -22.33 -17.22 44.93
C LYS A 458 -23.23 -17.24 43.70
N THR A 459 -23.14 -16.23 42.82
CA THR A 459 -23.95 -16.20 41.60
C THR A 459 -23.61 -17.34 40.65
N LEU A 460 -22.32 -17.64 40.43
CA LEU A 460 -21.92 -18.77 39.58
C LEU A 460 -22.32 -20.13 40.18
N MET A 461 -22.25 -20.28 41.50
CA MET A 461 -22.77 -21.47 42.18
C MET A 461 -24.27 -21.62 41.98
N ALA A 462 -25.04 -20.54 42.17
CA ALA A 462 -26.49 -20.54 41.95
C ALA A 462 -26.88 -20.85 40.49
N ALA A 463 -26.03 -20.47 39.53
CA ALA A 463 -26.22 -20.78 38.11
C ALA A 463 -25.84 -22.22 37.72
N GLY A 464 -25.30 -23.03 38.64
CA GLY A 464 -24.94 -24.43 38.38
C GLY A 464 -23.55 -24.65 37.78
N ALA A 465 -22.69 -23.62 37.71
CA ALA A 465 -21.36 -23.71 37.11
C ALA A 465 -20.51 -24.83 37.74
N TYR A 466 -20.60 -24.99 39.06
CA TYR A 466 -19.83 -25.99 39.80
C TYR A 466 -20.15 -27.43 39.39
N GLY A 467 -21.44 -27.72 39.13
CA GLY A 467 -21.86 -29.06 38.70
C GLY A 467 -21.25 -29.45 37.36
N TYR A 468 -21.27 -28.53 36.39
CA TYR A 468 -20.64 -28.74 35.09
C TYR A 468 -19.11 -28.86 35.19
N MET A 469 -18.47 -27.98 35.97
CA MET A 469 -17.02 -28.01 36.17
C MET A 469 -16.54 -29.34 36.81
N ARG A 470 -17.32 -29.90 37.74
CA ARG A 470 -17.02 -31.21 38.35
C ARG A 470 -17.05 -32.33 37.32
N ILE A 471 -18.09 -32.38 36.48
CA ILE A 471 -18.21 -33.40 35.41
C ILE A 471 -17.03 -33.29 34.42
N LEU A 472 -16.59 -32.07 34.10
CA LEU A 472 -15.43 -31.85 33.23
C LEU A 472 -14.10 -32.21 33.91
N ALA A 473 -14.00 -32.05 35.24
CA ALA A 473 -12.81 -32.45 36.01
C ALA A 473 -12.63 -33.98 36.01
N GLU A 474 -13.72 -34.73 36.12
CA GLU A 474 -13.74 -36.20 36.07
C GLU A 474 -13.32 -36.75 34.69
N LYS A 475 -13.37 -35.92 33.63
CA LYS A 475 -12.98 -36.27 32.26
C LYS A 475 -11.54 -35.87 31.89
N GLU A 476 -10.71 -35.43 32.86
CA GLU A 476 -9.33 -34.94 32.67
C GLU A 476 -9.18 -33.73 31.71
N GLU A 477 -10.27 -33.11 31.24
CA GLU A 477 -10.23 -31.94 30.33
C GLU A 477 -9.77 -30.65 31.05
N LEU A 478 -9.73 -30.65 32.39
CA LEU A 478 -9.59 -29.44 33.21
C LEU A 478 -8.13 -29.06 33.56
N GLU A 479 -7.27 -30.04 33.83
CA GLU A 479 -5.92 -29.78 34.38
C GLU A 479 -4.99 -29.09 33.34
N GLY A 480 -5.08 -29.49 32.08
CA GLY A 480 -4.35 -28.87 30.96
C GLY A 480 -4.80 -27.43 30.66
N VAL A 481 -6.05 -27.09 30.99
CA VAL A 481 -6.63 -25.75 30.74
C VAL A 481 -6.32 -24.79 31.88
N ILE A 482 -6.53 -25.23 33.13
CA ILE A 482 -6.23 -24.43 34.32
C ILE A 482 -4.73 -24.09 34.36
N SER A 483 -3.88 -25.03 33.97
CA SER A 483 -2.44 -24.76 33.90
C SER A 483 -2.08 -23.66 32.89
N LYS A 484 -2.70 -23.60 31.71
CA LYS A 484 -2.40 -22.57 30.71
C LYS A 484 -2.98 -21.19 31.04
N VAL A 485 -4.13 -21.12 31.71
CA VAL A 485 -4.90 -19.88 31.89
C VAL A 485 -4.66 -19.20 33.23
N THR A 486 -4.15 -19.93 34.24
CA THR A 486 -3.81 -19.35 35.54
C THR A 486 -2.32 -19.36 35.82
N ASN A 487 -1.81 -18.22 36.30
CA ASN A 487 -0.47 -18.09 36.85
C ASN A 487 -0.23 -19.21 37.90
N PRO A 488 0.94 -19.88 37.93
CA PRO A 488 1.21 -21.01 38.81
C PRO A 488 0.82 -20.81 40.28
N HIS A 489 0.89 -19.58 40.82
CA HIS A 489 0.44 -19.27 42.18
C HIS A 489 -1.08 -19.33 42.37
N ARG A 490 -1.88 -19.04 41.33
CA ARG A 490 -3.35 -19.06 41.35
C ARG A 490 -3.95 -20.38 40.91
N ARG A 491 -3.17 -21.28 40.27
CA ARG A 491 -3.61 -22.63 39.91
C ARG A 491 -4.09 -23.40 41.14
N LYS A 492 -3.33 -23.32 42.25
CA LYS A 492 -3.70 -23.95 43.52
C LYS A 492 -4.97 -23.36 44.12
N GLU A 493 -5.21 -22.05 44.00
CA GLU A 493 -6.45 -21.42 44.49
C GLU A 493 -7.66 -21.81 43.66
N VAL A 494 -7.54 -21.85 42.33
CA VAL A 494 -8.62 -22.25 41.44
C VAL A 494 -8.96 -23.73 41.63
N VAL A 495 -7.95 -24.61 41.66
CA VAL A 495 -8.13 -26.03 41.98
C VAL A 495 -8.67 -26.20 43.41
N CYS A 496 -8.16 -25.49 44.43
CA CYS A 496 -8.70 -25.53 45.80
C CYS A 496 -10.14 -25.03 45.90
N VAL A 497 -10.53 -23.99 45.16
CA VAL A 497 -11.92 -23.51 45.13
C VAL A 497 -12.84 -24.58 44.55
N PHE A 498 -12.34 -25.39 43.61
CA PHE A 498 -13.06 -26.53 43.06
C PHE A 498 -13.01 -27.79 43.93
N SER A 499 -11.99 -27.96 44.79
CA SER A 499 -11.88 -29.09 45.73
C SER A 499 -12.56 -28.85 47.08
N ASN A 500 -12.66 -27.60 47.55
CA ASN A 500 -13.08 -27.23 48.91
C ASN A 500 -14.53 -26.71 49.02
N CYS A 501 -15.36 -26.81 47.98
CA CYS A 501 -16.81 -26.57 48.09
C CYS A 501 -17.58 -27.87 48.36
N GLN A 502 -17.08 -28.68 49.29
CA GLN A 502 -17.84 -29.75 49.95
C GLN A 502 -18.69 -29.17 51.09
#